data_AF-A0AAC8W2G5-F1
#
_entry.id   AF-A0AAC8W2G5-F1
#
_cell.length_a   1.000
_cell.length_b   1.000
_cell.length_c   1.000
_cell.angle_alpha   90.00
_cell.angle_beta   90.00
_cell.angle_gamma   90.00
#
_symmetry.space_group_name_H-M   'P 1'
#
loop_
_entity.id
_entity.type
_entity.pdbx_description
1 polymer ?
#
loop_
_entity_poly.entity_id
_entity_poly.type
_entity_poly.pdbx_seq_one_letter_code
_entity_poly.pdbx_strand_id
1 'polypeptide(L)'
;MFGTVLPAAAQSPATQAAPAQSTPALPLFDPANPPRIDAGPLAPGATAFTEAQARRWLMRAGMSNITDLMLGEDGIWRGQAERQGNLFPVSLDRNGDIATH
;
A
#
# COMPACT_ATOMS: atom_id res chain seq x y z
N MET A 1 -44.62 40.26 -21.11
CA MET A 1 -44.65 39.23 -20.05
C MET A 1 -43.39 39.43 -19.21
N PHE A 2 -43.50 39.72 -17.92
CA PHE A 2 -42.36 40.04 -17.04
C PHE A 2 -41.85 38.78 -16.31
N GLY A 3 -40.55 38.68 -16.06
CA GLY A 3 -39.92 37.59 -15.28
C GLY A 3 -38.53 37.96 -14.73
N THR A 4 -38.25 37.60 -13.48
CA THR A 4 -37.16 38.16 -12.64
C THR A 4 -36.76 37.21 -11.49
N VAL A 5 -35.63 37.36 -10.79
CA VAL A 5 -34.51 38.33 -10.99
C VAL A 5 -33.31 37.61 -11.64
N LEU A 6 -32.20 37.14 -11.02
CA LEU A 6 -31.51 37.31 -9.73
C LEU A 6 -30.02 36.96 -9.97
N PRO A 7 -29.01 37.79 -9.61
CA PRO A 7 -27.60 37.44 -9.78
C PRO A 7 -27.02 36.77 -8.53
N ALA A 8 -26.21 35.70 -8.66
CA ALA A 8 -25.55 35.08 -7.50
C ALA A 8 -24.24 34.31 -7.81
N ALA A 9 -23.23 34.60 -6.98
CA ALA A 9 -22.07 33.78 -6.60
C ALA A 9 -21.09 33.28 -7.68
N ALA A 10 -19.92 33.93 -7.73
CA ALA A 10 -18.69 33.30 -8.17
C ALA A 10 -18.32 32.11 -7.25
N GLN A 11 -17.80 31.03 -7.81
CA GLN A 11 -17.16 29.95 -7.05
C GLN A 11 -15.84 29.52 -7.70
N SER A 12 -14.76 29.80 -6.98
CA SER A 12 -13.42 29.23 -7.11
C SER A 12 -12.76 29.41 -5.73
N PRO A 13 -11.84 28.54 -5.28
CA PRO A 13 -11.30 27.34 -5.92
C PRO A 13 -11.58 26.05 -5.12
N ALA A 14 -11.32 24.88 -5.71
CA ALA A 14 -11.09 23.65 -4.96
C ALA A 14 -9.95 22.87 -5.59
N THR A 15 -8.88 22.69 -4.79
CA THR A 15 -7.68 21.93 -5.11
C THR A 15 -8.02 20.57 -5.72
N GLN A 16 -7.39 20.22 -6.84
CA GLN A 16 -7.44 18.87 -7.38
C GLN A 16 -6.70 17.93 -6.41
N ALA A 17 -7.42 17.40 -5.43
CA ALA A 17 -6.95 16.28 -4.65
C ALA A 17 -6.62 15.15 -5.63
N ALA A 18 -5.38 14.66 -5.60
CA ALA A 18 -5.01 13.47 -6.34
C ALA A 18 -6.02 12.35 -6.01
N PRO A 19 -6.40 11.49 -6.96
CA PRO A 19 -7.25 10.34 -6.67
C PRO A 19 -6.50 9.44 -5.70
N ALA A 20 -6.76 9.62 -4.40
CA ALA A 20 -6.35 8.72 -3.35
C ALA A 20 -7.03 7.39 -3.67
N GLN A 21 -6.27 6.50 -4.30
CA GLN A 21 -6.72 5.20 -4.78
C GLN A 21 -7.35 4.46 -3.61
N SER A 22 -8.68 4.53 -3.56
CA SER A 22 -9.51 3.88 -2.54
C SER A 22 -9.71 2.42 -2.94
N THR A 23 -8.61 1.76 -3.34
CA THR A 23 -8.40 0.35 -3.02
C THR A 23 -8.77 0.21 -1.54
N PRO A 24 -9.71 -0.68 -1.18
CA PRO A 24 -10.08 -0.86 0.21
C PRO A 24 -8.80 -1.07 1.02
N ALA A 25 -8.66 -0.29 2.08
CA ALA A 25 -7.57 -0.48 3.03
C ALA A 25 -7.77 -1.85 3.67
N LEU A 26 -7.16 -2.86 3.06
CA LEU A 26 -7.03 -4.19 3.64
C LEU A 26 -6.46 -4.00 5.06
N PRO A 27 -6.97 -4.72 6.08
CA PRO A 27 -6.73 -4.42 7.49
C PRO A 27 -5.26 -4.54 7.94
N LEU A 28 -4.35 -4.90 7.04
CA LEU A 28 -2.95 -4.47 7.10
C LEU A 28 -2.83 -2.98 7.40
N PHE A 29 -3.28 -2.13 6.49
CA PHE A 29 -2.87 -0.72 6.43
C PHE A 29 -3.44 0.13 7.56
N ASP A 30 -4.36 -0.40 8.36
CA ASP A 30 -4.75 0.18 9.64
C ASP A 30 -3.52 0.43 10.52
N PRO A 31 -3.38 1.62 11.13
CA PRO A 31 -2.23 1.93 12.00
C PRO A 31 -2.20 1.06 13.27
N ALA A 32 -3.31 0.40 13.62
CA ALA A 32 -3.41 -0.53 14.73
C ALA A 32 -2.78 -1.92 14.46
N ASN A 33 -2.47 -2.27 13.21
CA ASN A 33 -1.90 -3.56 12.85
C ASN A 33 -0.40 -3.43 12.52
N PRO A 34 0.53 -3.70 13.46
CA PRO A 34 1.95 -3.58 13.19
C PRO A 34 2.41 -4.64 12.17
N PRO A 35 3.31 -4.30 11.23
CA PRO A 35 3.90 -5.29 10.34
C PRO A 35 4.69 -6.33 11.14
N ARG A 36 4.47 -7.60 10.81
CA ARG A 36 5.13 -8.74 11.46
C ARG A 36 6.27 -9.19 10.56
N ILE A 37 7.47 -9.26 11.09
CA ILE A 37 8.67 -9.67 10.36
C ILE A 37 9.16 -10.98 10.96
N ASP A 38 9.52 -11.92 10.10
CA ASP A 38 10.02 -13.26 10.44
C ASP A 38 9.00 -14.06 11.29
N ALA A 39 7.70 -13.84 11.01
CA ALA A 39 6.56 -14.30 11.80
C ALA A 39 6.27 -15.82 11.69
N GLY A 40 6.88 -16.50 10.73
CA GLY A 40 6.67 -17.91 10.45
C GLY A 40 6.53 -18.21 8.95
N PRO A 41 5.96 -19.37 8.58
CA PRO A 41 5.68 -19.69 7.18
C PRO A 41 4.60 -18.76 6.63
N LEU A 42 4.90 -18.13 5.50
CA LEU A 42 4.00 -17.23 4.79
C LEU A 42 2.77 -17.99 4.25
N ALA A 43 1.59 -17.37 4.30
CA ALA A 43 0.36 -17.99 3.80
C ALA A 43 0.21 -17.79 2.28
N PRO A 44 0.24 -18.87 1.48
CA PRO A 44 -0.04 -18.76 0.05
C PRO A 44 -1.53 -18.43 -0.19
N GLY A 45 -1.80 -17.79 -1.32
CA GLY A 45 -3.14 -17.49 -1.81
C GLY A 45 -3.23 -16.11 -2.44
N ALA A 46 -4.19 -15.95 -3.35
CA ALA A 46 -4.38 -14.73 -4.13
C ALA A 46 -4.40 -13.46 -3.25
N THR A 47 -3.41 -12.60 -3.48
CA THR A 47 -3.23 -11.35 -2.77
C THR A 47 -3.92 -10.20 -3.50
N ALA A 48 -4.69 -9.40 -2.76
CA ALA A 48 -5.40 -8.23 -3.28
C ALA A 48 -4.61 -6.91 -3.15
N PHE A 49 -3.34 -6.95 -2.73
CA PHE A 49 -2.45 -5.79 -2.72
C PHE A 49 -1.93 -5.48 -4.12
N THR A 50 -1.80 -4.20 -4.43
CA THR A 50 -0.93 -3.70 -5.51
C THR A 50 0.54 -3.65 -5.05
N GLU A 51 1.49 -3.56 -5.99
CA GLU A 51 2.91 -3.39 -5.66
C GLU A 51 3.13 -2.15 -4.76
N ALA A 52 2.47 -1.04 -5.06
CA ALA A 52 2.56 0.18 -4.25
C ALA A 52 2.07 -0.02 -2.80
N GLN A 53 1.05 -0.86 -2.60
CA GLN A 53 0.59 -1.25 -1.26
C GLN A 53 1.61 -2.16 -0.55
N ALA A 54 2.11 -3.19 -1.23
CA ALA A 54 3.15 -4.08 -0.71
C ALA A 54 4.44 -3.31 -0.33
N ARG A 55 4.89 -2.40 -1.18
CA ARG A 55 6.03 -1.50 -0.95
C ARG A 55 5.82 -0.63 0.29
N ARG A 56 4.64 -0.01 0.44
CA ARG A 56 4.29 0.78 1.64
C ARG A 56 4.24 -0.06 2.91
N TRP A 57 3.90 -1.35 2.81
CA TRP A 57 3.93 -2.29 3.93
C TRP A 57 5.35 -2.56 4.42
N LEU A 58 6.24 -2.94 3.50
CA LEU A 58 7.65 -3.18 3.76
C LEU A 58 8.33 -1.92 4.33
N MET A 59 8.01 -0.74 3.80
CA MET A 59 8.48 0.55 4.38
C MET A 59 8.01 0.75 5.82
N ARG A 60 6.76 0.39 6.15
CA ARG A 60 6.25 0.46 7.53
C ARG A 60 6.94 -0.53 8.47
N ALA A 61 7.50 -1.61 7.93
CA ALA A 61 8.32 -2.57 8.66
C ALA A 61 9.78 -2.10 8.90
N GLY A 62 10.12 -0.87 8.51
CA GLY A 62 11.47 -0.32 8.62
C GLY A 62 12.42 -0.80 7.51
N MET A 63 11.87 -1.27 6.39
CA MET A 63 12.64 -1.63 5.20
C MET A 63 12.72 -0.44 4.23
N SER A 64 13.76 -0.43 3.41
CA SER A 64 14.11 0.67 2.50
C SER A 64 14.67 0.09 1.19
N ASN A 65 14.99 0.94 0.22
CA ASN A 65 15.55 0.55 -1.09
C ASN A 65 14.89 -0.70 -1.73
N ILE A 66 13.55 -0.74 -1.72
CA ILE A 66 12.81 -1.93 -2.16
C ILE A 66 12.90 -2.04 -3.69
N THR A 67 13.44 -3.13 -4.23
CA THR A 67 13.58 -3.38 -5.67
C THR A 67 13.01 -4.75 -6.05
N ASP A 68 12.74 -4.93 -7.35
CA ASP A 68 12.29 -6.21 -7.93
C ASP A 68 11.05 -6.82 -7.26
N LEU A 69 10.18 -5.95 -6.71
CA LEU A 69 8.99 -6.36 -5.96
C LEU A 69 7.90 -6.85 -6.92
N MET A 70 7.68 -8.16 -6.98
CA MET A 70 6.77 -8.84 -7.89
C MET A 70 5.84 -9.79 -7.13
N LEU A 71 4.61 -9.95 -7.63
CA LEU A 71 3.66 -10.92 -7.09
C LEU A 71 3.95 -12.31 -7.69
N GLY A 72 4.28 -13.29 -6.85
CA GLY A 72 4.43 -14.69 -7.26
C GLY A 72 3.10 -15.36 -7.60
N GLU A 73 3.16 -16.48 -8.32
CA GLU A 73 1.99 -17.28 -8.72
C GLU A 73 1.22 -17.87 -7.52
N ASP A 74 1.92 -18.08 -6.41
CA ASP A 74 1.39 -18.47 -5.11
C ASP A 74 0.74 -17.30 -4.34
N GLY A 75 0.75 -16.10 -4.91
CA GLY A 75 0.16 -14.89 -4.32
C GLY A 75 1.04 -14.21 -3.27
N ILE A 76 2.31 -14.60 -3.12
CA ILE A 76 3.27 -13.95 -2.22
C ILE A 76 4.07 -12.90 -2.99
N TRP A 77 4.09 -11.66 -2.49
CA TRP A 77 4.99 -10.62 -3.01
C TRP A 77 6.42 -10.95 -2.65
N ARG A 78 7.34 -10.91 -3.60
CA ARG A 78 8.78 -11.14 -3.40
C ARG A 78 9.60 -10.04 -4.05
N GLY A 79 10.70 -9.66 -3.43
CA GLY A 79 11.65 -8.70 -4.00
C GLY A 79 12.89 -8.59 -3.10
N GLN A 80 13.67 -7.54 -3.30
CA GLN A 80 14.80 -7.18 -2.44
C GLN A 80 14.43 -5.95 -1.61
N ALA A 81 14.92 -5.85 -0.37
CA ALA A 81 14.84 -4.61 0.40
C ALA A 81 16.00 -4.47 1.40
N GLU A 82 16.40 -3.24 1.67
CA GLU A 82 17.41 -2.91 2.67
C GLU A 82 16.80 -2.78 4.06
N ARG A 83 17.37 -3.50 5.03
CA ARG A 83 17.05 -3.42 6.46
C ARG A 83 18.37 -3.28 7.22
N GLN A 84 18.47 -2.26 8.07
CA GLN A 84 19.70 -1.96 8.84
C GLN A 84 20.98 -1.81 7.97
N GLY A 85 20.84 -1.29 6.73
CA GLY A 85 21.95 -1.07 5.81
C GLY A 85 22.43 -2.32 5.03
N ASN A 86 21.76 -3.47 5.19
CA ASN A 86 22.03 -4.68 4.44
C ASN A 86 20.83 -5.01 3.53
N LEU A 87 21.10 -5.45 2.30
CA LEU A 87 20.08 -5.86 1.33
C LEU A 87 19.71 -7.34 1.57
N PHE A 88 18.42 -7.62 1.79
CA PHE A 88 17.90 -8.97 1.97
C PHE A 88 16.78 -9.25 0.95
N PRO A 89 16.64 -10.49 0.47
CA PRO A 89 15.39 -10.95 -0.12
C PRO A 89 14.26 -10.85 0.89
N VAL A 90 13.15 -10.25 0.47
CA VAL A 90 11.95 -10.07 1.27
C VAL A 90 10.76 -10.72 0.60
N SER A 91 9.93 -11.36 1.40
CA SER A 91 8.67 -11.94 0.97
C SER A 91 7.53 -11.41 1.85
N LEU A 92 6.37 -11.12 1.28
CA LEU A 92 5.19 -10.56 1.95
C LEU A 92 3.94 -11.31 1.48
N ASP A 93 3.21 -11.90 2.44
CA ASP A 93 2.01 -12.67 2.16
C ASP A 93 0.72 -11.82 2.15
N ARG A 94 -0.41 -12.49 1.93
CA ARG A 94 -1.76 -11.91 1.92
C ARG A 94 -2.25 -11.39 3.28
N ASN A 95 -1.63 -11.82 4.39
CA ASN A 95 -1.98 -11.48 5.77
C ASN A 95 -1.12 -10.33 6.33
N GLY A 96 -0.06 -9.93 5.60
CA GLY A 96 0.86 -8.89 6.05
C GLY A 96 2.03 -9.42 6.85
N ASP A 97 2.20 -10.75 6.91
CA ASP A 97 3.39 -11.36 7.46
C ASP A 97 4.52 -11.21 6.43
N ILE A 98 5.67 -10.76 6.90
CA ILE A 98 6.89 -10.53 6.12
C ILE A 98 7.94 -11.55 6.54
N ALA A 99 8.64 -12.15 5.59
CA ALA A 99 9.84 -12.95 5.84
C ALA A 99 11.06 -12.25 5.22
N THR A 100 12.18 -12.25 5.95
CA THR A 100 13.49 -11.88 5.43
C THR A 100 14.38 -13.13 5.35
N HIS A 101 15.23 -13.21 4.32
CA HIS A 101 16.06 -14.38 4.01
C HIS A 101 17.55 -14.05 3.86
#